data_AF-A0A5C7QEB1-F1
#
_entry.id   AF-A0A5C7QEB1-F1
#
_cell.length_a   1.000
_cell.length_b   1.000
_cell.length_c   1.000
_cell.angle_alpha   90.00
_cell.angle_beta   90.00
_cell.angle_gamma   90.00
#
_symmetry.space_group_name_H-M   'P 1'
#
loop_
_entity.id
_entity.type
_entity.pdbx_description
1 polymer ?
#
loop_
_entity_poly.entity_id
_entity_poly.type
_entity_poly.pdbx_seq_one_letter_code
_entity_poly.pdbx_strand_id
1 'polypeptide(L)'
;MSKPTPAPRRRFLKSAATSTVAAGAMAAPMVSNAQTTTLRFQSTWPAKDIFHEYANDFAKKVNDMAGSRLKIEVLPAGAVVPAFQLLEAVAKG
;
A
#
# COMPACT_ATOMS: atom_id res chain seq x y z
N MET A 1 -42.38 -20.50 33.64
CA MET A 1 -41.18 -20.33 34.49
C MET A 1 -40.41 -19.09 34.06
N SER A 2 -40.43 -18.03 34.87
CA SER A 2 -39.66 -16.80 34.65
C SER A 2 -38.21 -17.01 35.15
N LYS A 3 -37.22 -16.79 34.28
CA LYS A 3 -35.79 -16.89 34.66
C LYS A 3 -35.46 -15.79 35.69
N PRO A 4 -34.74 -16.09 36.78
CA PRO A 4 -34.39 -15.08 37.78
C PRO A 4 -33.46 -14.03 37.16
N THR A 5 -33.82 -12.76 37.36
CA THR A 5 -33.03 -11.62 36.88
C THR A 5 -31.69 -11.60 37.63
N PRO A 6 -30.54 -11.56 36.93
CA PRO A 6 -29.24 -11.56 37.58
C PRO A 6 -29.07 -10.37 38.52
N ALA A 7 -28.44 -10.60 39.68
CA ALA A 7 -28.13 -9.54 40.64
C ALA A 7 -27.38 -8.37 39.97
N PRO A 8 -27.66 -7.12 40.36
CA PRO A 8 -27.18 -5.91 39.68
C PRO A 8 -25.65 -5.84 39.58
N ARG A 9 -24.92 -6.32 40.60
CA ARG A 9 -23.45 -6.46 40.59
C ARG A 9 -22.95 -7.38 39.47
N ARG A 10 -23.63 -8.50 39.23
CA ARG A 10 -23.26 -9.47 38.19
C ARG A 10 -23.56 -8.95 36.78
N ARG A 11 -24.60 -8.13 36.64
CA ARG A 11 -24.93 -7.44 35.38
C ARG A 11 -23.90 -6.34 35.07
N PHE A 12 -23.51 -5.56 36.08
CA PHE A 12 -22.48 -4.53 35.94
C PHE A 12 -21.13 -5.12 35.53
N LEU A 13 -20.67 -6.18 36.20
CA LEU A 13 -19.40 -6.85 35.87
C LEU A 13 -19.40 -7.41 34.43
N LYS A 14 -20.51 -7.99 33.97
CA LYS A 14 -20.65 -8.42 32.58
C LYS A 14 -20.59 -7.25 31.59
N SER A 15 -21.26 -6.14 31.91
CA SER A 15 -21.27 -4.95 31.07
C SER A 15 -19.88 -4.31 30.98
N ALA A 16 -19.12 -4.28 32.09
CA ALA A 16 -17.75 -3.78 32.14
C ALA A 16 -16.75 -4.69 31.41
N ALA A 17 -16.93 -6.01 31.48
CA ALA A 17 -16.14 -6.96 30.70
C ALA A 17 -16.38 -6.78 29.19
N THR A 18 -17.62 -6.54 28.76
CA THR A 18 -17.89 -6.27 27.33
C THR A 18 -17.37 -4.92 26.85
N SER A 19 -17.39 -3.87 27.68
CA SER A 19 -16.86 -2.56 27.29
C SER A 19 -15.33 -2.54 27.19
N THR A 20 -14.64 -3.27 28.07
CA THR A 20 -13.16 -3.38 28.05
C THR A 20 -12.65 -4.16 26.83
N VAL A 21 -13.34 -5.23 26.43
CA VAL A 21 -13.00 -5.98 25.19
C VAL A 21 -13.23 -5.14 23.94
N ALA A 22 -14.35 -4.40 23.88
CA ALA A 22 -14.63 -3.50 22.75
C ALA A 22 -13.60 -2.36 22.64
N ALA A 23 -13.19 -1.78 23.77
CA ALA A 23 -12.11 -0.80 23.81
C ALA A 23 -10.75 -1.40 23.39
N GLY A 24 -10.46 -2.63 23.82
CA GLY A 24 -9.24 -3.35 23.43
C GLY A 24 -9.16 -3.67 21.94
N ALA A 25 -10.28 -4.03 21.30
CA ALA A 25 -10.33 -4.28 19.86
C ALA A 25 -10.08 -3.01 19.02
N MET A 26 -10.50 -1.84 19.52
CA MET A 26 -10.21 -0.54 18.88
C MET A 26 -8.79 -0.04 19.18
N ALA A 27 -8.12 -0.59 20.19
CA ALA A 27 -6.75 -0.25 20.57
C ALA A 27 -5.69 -1.15 19.91
N ALA A 28 -6.09 -2.20 19.19
CA ALA A 28 -5.16 -3.02 18.42
C ALA A 28 -4.66 -2.23 17.20
N PRO A 29 -3.33 -2.06 17.03
CA PRO A 29 -2.80 -1.38 15.86
C PRO A 29 -3.18 -2.17 14.60
N MET A 30 -3.67 -1.47 13.57
CA MET A 30 -3.89 -2.05 12.25
C MET A 30 -2.53 -2.37 11.62
N VAL A 31 -2.01 -3.58 11.86
CA VAL A 31 -0.75 -4.04 11.26
C VAL A 31 -0.99 -4.35 9.78
N SER A 32 -0.52 -3.47 8.90
CA SER A 32 -0.52 -3.69 7.45
C SER A 32 0.67 -4.55 7.06
N ASN A 33 0.41 -5.78 6.61
CA ASN A 33 1.39 -6.62 5.89
C ASN A 33 1.39 -6.20 4.41
N ALA A 34 1.99 -5.06 4.09
CA ALA A 34 2.12 -4.59 2.71
C ALA A 34 3.27 -5.33 2.00
N GLN A 35 2.96 -6.06 0.95
CA GLN A 35 3.97 -6.64 0.06
C GLN A 35 4.63 -5.54 -0.76
N THR A 36 5.96 -5.53 -0.85
CA THR A 36 6.68 -4.56 -1.68
C THR A 36 6.38 -4.83 -3.15
N THR A 37 5.76 -3.88 -3.83
CA THR A 37 5.51 -3.94 -5.27
C THR A 37 6.64 -3.22 -6.00
N THR A 38 7.20 -3.87 -7.03
CA THR A 38 8.17 -3.23 -7.94
C THR A 38 7.53 -2.98 -9.30
N LEU A 39 7.58 -1.74 -9.76
CA LEU A 39 7.09 -1.31 -11.06
C LEU A 39 8.27 -0.95 -11.96
N ARG A 40 8.27 -1.48 -13.19
CA ARG A 40 9.31 -1.18 -14.19
C ARG A 40 8.73 -0.28 -15.27
N PHE A 41 9.24 0.94 -15.38
CA PHE A 41 8.74 1.96 -16.30
C PHE A 41 9.75 2.18 -17.42
N GLN A 42 9.37 1.86 -18.66
CA GLN A 42 10.17 2.25 -19.80
C GLN A 42 9.86 3.72 -20.18
N SER A 43 10.91 4.52 -20.39
CA SER A 43 10.79 5.85 -21.00
C SER A 43 10.82 5.77 -22.52
N THR A 44 10.24 6.75 -23.21
CA THR A 44 10.35 6.86 -24.69
C THR A 44 11.66 7.52 -25.14
N TRP A 45 12.45 8.07 -24.21
CA TRP A 45 13.70 8.77 -24.49
C TRP A 45 14.96 7.93 -24.18
N PRO A 46 16.09 8.20 -24.87
CA PRO A 46 17.39 7.61 -24.55
C PRO A 46 17.89 7.98 -23.15
N ALA A 47 18.81 7.19 -22.60
CA ALA A 47 19.32 7.38 -21.23
C ALA A 47 20.01 8.74 -20.97
N LYS A 48 20.59 9.36 -22.00
CA LYS A 48 21.30 10.65 -21.91
C LYS A 48 20.38 11.86 -22.14
N ASP A 49 19.09 11.64 -22.36
CA ASP A 49 18.12 12.69 -22.59
C ASP A 49 17.62 13.24 -21.25
N ILE A 50 17.40 14.56 -21.17
CA ILE A 50 16.92 15.25 -19.96
C ILE A 50 15.56 14.73 -19.48
N PHE A 51 14.70 14.26 -20.38
CA PHE A 51 13.41 13.68 -19.99
C PHE A 51 13.57 12.34 -19.26
N HIS A 52 14.60 11.56 -19.61
CA HIS A 52 14.93 10.34 -18.88
C HIS A 52 15.51 10.67 -17.48
N GLU A 53 16.32 11.72 -17.37
CA GLU A 53 16.81 12.22 -16.09
C GLU A 53 15.66 12.65 -15.16
N TYR A 54 14.70 13.43 -15.66
CA TYR A 54 13.51 13.84 -14.90
C TYR A 54 12.66 12.65 -14.46
N ALA A 55 12.54 11.59 -15.29
CA ALA A 55 11.85 10.38 -14.91
C ALA A 55 12.56 9.64 -13.75
N ASN A 56 13.90 9.64 -13.74
CA ASN A 56 14.69 9.09 -12.64
C ASN A 56 14.52 9.89 -11.35
N ASP A 57 14.50 11.22 -11.42
CA ASP A 57 14.25 12.08 -10.26
C ASP A 57 12.86 11.84 -9.66
N PHE A 58 11.84 11.68 -10.51
CA PHE A 58 10.51 11.30 -10.08
C PHE A 58 10.51 9.94 -9.36
N ALA A 59 11.13 8.92 -9.97
CA ALA A 59 11.21 7.59 -9.37
C ALA A 59 11.95 7.60 -8.04
N LYS A 60 13.03 8.37 -7.93
CA LYS A 60 13.77 8.57 -6.67
C LYS A 60 12.86 9.15 -5.59
N LYS A 61 12.16 10.24 -5.90
CA LYS A 61 11.23 10.88 -4.94
C LYS A 61 10.14 9.90 -4.47
N VAL A 62 9.57 9.11 -5.38
CA VAL A 62 8.58 8.09 -5.01
C VAL A 62 9.20 7.03 -4.12
N ASN A 63 10.36 6.49 -4.49
CA ASN A 63 11.05 5.44 -3.73
C ASN A 63 11.40 5.91 -2.31
N ASP A 64 11.86 7.15 -2.16
CA ASP A 64 12.19 7.75 -0.86
C ASP A 64 10.95 7.90 0.03
N MET A 65 9.79 8.23 -0.55
CA MET A 65 8.52 8.39 0.17
C MET A 65 7.77 7.07 0.39
N ALA A 66 8.07 6.02 -0.37
CA ALA A 66 7.30 4.79 -0.40
C ALA A 66 7.52 3.86 0.81
N GLY A 67 8.48 4.16 1.69
CA GLY A 67 8.72 3.39 2.91
C GLY A 67 8.95 1.90 2.64
N SER A 68 9.67 1.58 1.56
CA SER A 68 9.94 0.20 1.08
C SER A 68 8.70 -0.61 0.64
N ARG A 69 7.54 0.03 0.44
CA ARG A 69 6.31 -0.65 -0.02
C ARG A 69 6.12 -0.58 -1.54
N LEU A 70 6.74 0.40 -2.20
CA LEU A 70 6.73 0.58 -3.64
C LEU A 70 8.15 0.90 -4.10
N LYS A 71 8.56 0.26 -5.19
CA LYS A 71 9.81 0.56 -5.89
C LYS A 71 9.49 0.83 -7.36
N ILE A 72 9.98 1.94 -7.90
CA ILE A 72 9.93 2.26 -9.32
C ILE A 72 11.35 2.13 -9.88
N GLU A 73 11.48 1.36 -10.96
CA GLU A 73 12.70 1.22 -11.75
C GLU A 73 12.45 1.78 -13.15
N VAL A 74 13.18 2.84 -13.51
CA VAL A 74 13.05 3.48 -14.82
C VAL A 74 14.06 2.86 -15.79
N LEU A 75 13.59 2.53 -16.98
CA LEU A 75 14.36 1.93 -18.05
C LEU A 75 14.39 2.89 -19.25
N PRO A 76 15.50 2.97 -19.99
CA PRO A 76 15.58 3.82 -21.17
C PRO A 76 14.73 3.26 -22.33
N ALA A 77 14.56 4.07 -23.38
CA ALA A 77 13.89 3.65 -24.61
C ALA A 77 14.48 2.34 -25.18
N GLY A 78 13.60 1.43 -25.58
CA GLY A 78 14.00 0.17 -26.21
C GLY A 78 14.34 -0.97 -25.24
N ALA A 79 14.32 -0.74 -23.93
CA ALA A 79 14.71 -1.75 -22.94
C ALA A 79 13.72 -2.92 -22.78
N VAL A 80 12.42 -2.69 -23.03
CA VAL A 80 11.35 -3.72 -22.97
C VAL A 80 10.69 -3.89 -24.33
N VAL A 81 10.28 -2.77 -24.94
CA VAL A 81 9.68 -2.72 -26.27
C VAL A 81 10.32 -1.62 -27.12
N PRO A 82 10.26 -1.69 -28.46
CA PRO A 82 10.67 -0.59 -29.32
C PRO A 82 10.00 0.74 -28.92
N ALA A 83 10.71 1.86 -29.04
CA ALA A 83 10.28 3.16 -28.50
C ALA A 83 8.86 3.60 -28.96
N PHE A 84 8.51 3.38 -30.23
CA PHE A 84 7.21 3.75 -30.79
C PHE A 84 6.08 2.75 -30.47
N GLN A 85 6.41 1.55 -29.96
CA GLN A 85 5.43 0.55 -29.54
C GLN A 85 5.05 0.68 -28.05
N LEU A 86 5.59 1.68 -27.35
CA LEU A 86 5.41 1.83 -25.91
C LEU A 86 3.93 1.98 -25.51
N LEU A 87 3.14 2.78 -26.25
CA LEU A 87 1.72 2.95 -25.96
C LEU A 87 0.91 1.66 -26.17
N GLU A 88 1.27 0.88 -27.19
CA GLU A 88 0.64 -0.43 -27.45
C GLU A 88 0.96 -1.42 -26.34
N ALA A 89 2.22 -1.45 -25.87
CA ALA A 89 2.64 -2.32 -24.78
C ALA A 89 1.88 -2.01 -23.49
N VAL A 90 1.71 -0.72 -23.15
CA VAL A 90 0.90 -0.31 -21.98
C VAL A 90 -0.56 -0.75 -22.11
N ALA A 91 -1.14 -0.66 -23.31
CA ALA A 91 -2.53 -1.04 -23.54
C ALA A 91 -2.78 -2.56 -23.38
N LYS A 92 -1.76 -3.40 -23.57
CA LYS A 92 -1.86 -4.86 -23.46
C LYS A 92 -1.72 -5.39 -22.03
N GLY A 93 -1.19 -4.58 -21.11
CA GLY A 93 -0.82 -5.01 -19.75
C GLY A 93 0.41 -5.91 -19.72
#